data_AF-A0A4R9J3J3-F1
#
_entry.id   AF-A0A4R9J3J3-F1
#
_cell.length_a   1.000
_cell.length_b   1.000
_cell.length_c   1.000
_cell.angle_alpha   90.00
_cell.angle_beta   90.00
_cell.angle_gamma   90.00
#
_symmetry.space_group_name_H-M   'P 1'
#
loop_
_entity.id
_entity.type
_entity.pdbx_description
1 polymer ?
#
loop_
_entity_poly.entity_id
_entity_poly.type
_entity_poly.pdbx_seq_one_letter_code
_entity_poly.pdbx_strand_id
1 'polypeptide(L)'
;MDEICGNPASASMVAWYLFNNPASRIAFCPDHINESYPEWPLPGVSWDDILTYRDLTEEILSVLINKGILRDNGIRYQDEEDPEVYLKDIKNIWAE
;
A
#
# COMPACT_ATOMS: atom_id res chain seq x y z
N MET A 1 2.53 0.60 -12.73
CA MET A 1 1.22 1.14 -12.29
C MET A 1 0.16 0.04 -12.15
N ASP A 2 0.37 -1.15 -12.74
CA ASP A 2 -0.55 -2.31 -12.66
C ASP A 2 -0.59 -3.02 -11.28
N GLU A 3 0.26 -2.62 -10.33
CA GLU A 3 0.33 -3.25 -9.00
C GLU A 3 -0.81 -2.82 -8.07
N ILE A 4 -1.37 -1.62 -8.30
CA ILE A 4 -2.40 -1.01 -7.46
C ILE A 4 -3.72 -0.89 -8.23
N CYS A 5 -3.68 -0.34 -9.45
CA CYS A 5 -4.88 -0.18 -10.26
C CYS A 5 -5.35 -1.54 -10.79
N GLY A 6 -6.61 -1.89 -10.54
CA GLY A 6 -7.16 -3.20 -10.92
C GLY A 6 -6.75 -4.36 -10.00
N ASN A 7 -6.03 -4.09 -8.89
CA ASN A 7 -5.70 -5.09 -7.89
C ASN A 7 -6.82 -5.18 -6.82
N PRO A 8 -7.55 -6.31 -6.71
CA PRO A 8 -8.64 -6.43 -5.76
C PRO A 8 -8.22 -6.39 -4.28
N ALA A 9 -6.99 -6.78 -3.96
CA ALA A 9 -6.45 -6.68 -2.60
C ALA A 9 -6.24 -5.20 -2.23
N SER A 10 -5.54 -4.45 -3.07
CA SER A 10 -5.32 -3.00 -2.89
C SER A 10 -6.64 -2.23 -2.80
N ALA A 11 -7.60 -2.55 -3.66
CA ALA A 11 -8.93 -1.95 -3.63
C ALA A 11 -9.67 -2.19 -2.29
N SER A 12 -9.54 -3.39 -1.72
CA SER A 12 -10.15 -3.74 -0.44
C SER A 12 -9.51 -3.00 0.73
N MET A 13 -8.18 -2.84 0.71
CA MET A 13 -7.45 -2.05 1.71
C MET A 13 -7.91 -0.59 1.69
N VAL A 14 -7.97 0.02 0.51
CA VAL A 14 -8.44 1.41 0.34
C VAL A 14 -9.88 1.57 0.80
N ALA A 15 -10.77 0.68 0.34
CA ALA A 15 -12.18 0.74 0.68
C ALA A 15 -12.40 0.61 2.19
N TRP A 16 -11.72 -0.34 2.85
CA TRP A 16 -11.81 -0.50 4.29
C TRP A 16 -11.28 0.73 5.03
N TYR A 17 -10.13 1.28 4.63
CA TYR A 17 -9.58 2.46 5.29
C TYR A 17 -10.51 3.66 5.18
N LEU A 18 -10.99 3.98 3.97
CA LEU A 18 -11.87 5.13 3.73
C LEU A 18 -13.22 4.97 4.41
N PHE A 19 -13.76 3.74 4.49
CA PHE A 19 -14.99 3.47 5.21
C PHE A 19 -14.86 3.78 6.71
N ASN A 20 -13.70 3.47 7.31
CA ASN A 20 -13.43 3.74 8.73
C ASN A 20 -12.90 5.17 8.98
N ASN A 21 -12.49 5.89 7.93
CA ASN A 21 -11.90 7.23 8.00
C ASN A 21 -12.49 8.14 6.90
N PRO A 22 -13.80 8.45 6.94
CA PRO A 22 -14.52 9.07 5.82
C PRO A 22 -14.08 10.50 5.47
N ALA A 23 -13.36 11.18 6.37
CA ALA A 23 -12.82 12.52 6.14
C ALA A 23 -11.31 12.51 5.79
N SER A 24 -10.67 11.35 5.79
CA SER A 24 -9.23 11.24 5.53
C SER A 24 -8.92 11.37 4.04
N ARG A 25 -7.74 11.92 3.75
CA ARG A 25 -7.11 11.88 2.44
C ARG A 25 -5.97 10.86 2.52
N ILE A 26 -5.92 9.94 1.55
CA ILE A 26 -4.83 8.97 1.43
C ILE A 26 -4.11 9.14 0.10
N ALA A 27 -2.85 8.76 0.09
CA ALA A 27 -2.05 8.64 -1.11
C ALA A 27 -1.18 7.39 -1.02
N PHE A 28 -0.81 6.83 -2.17
CA PHE A 28 0.20 5.77 -2.24
C PHE A 28 1.55 6.42 -2.51
N CYS A 29 2.48 6.25 -1.58
CA CYS A 29 3.85 6.75 -1.72
C CYS A 29 4.74 5.64 -2.29
N PRO A 30 5.47 5.88 -3.39
CA PRO A 30 6.51 4.95 -3.84
C PRO A 30 7.77 5.07 -2.95
N ASP A 31 8.58 4.02 -2.92
CA ASP A 31 9.83 3.97 -2.15
C ASP A 31 10.89 4.97 -2.68
N HIS A 32 10.76 5.40 -3.93
CA HIS A 32 11.66 6.38 -4.57
C HIS A 32 10.87 7.59 -5.06
N ILE A 33 10.70 8.58 -4.20
CA ILE A 33 10.26 9.92 -4.62
C ILE A 33 11.48 10.63 -5.20
N ASN A 34 11.70 10.41 -6.49
CA ASN A 34 12.70 11.09 -7.28
C ASN A 34 12.25 12.55 -7.54
N GLU A 35 13.19 13.49 -7.46
CA GLU A 35 13.07 14.90 -7.91
C GLU A 35 12.45 15.07 -9.32
N SER A 36 12.40 14.01 -10.12
CA SER A 36 11.78 13.93 -11.45
C SER A 36 10.25 14.00 -11.43
N TYR A 37 9.62 13.81 -10.26
CA TYR A 37 8.18 13.97 -10.08
C TYR A 37 7.88 14.84 -8.85
N PRO A 38 8.22 16.15 -8.90
CA PRO A 38 8.09 17.06 -7.76
C PRO A 38 6.64 17.27 -7.28
N GLU A 39 5.66 16.81 -8.07
CA GLU A 39 4.24 16.95 -7.79
C GLU A 39 3.57 15.65 -7.29
N TRP A 40 4.28 14.52 -7.25
CA TRP A 40 3.72 13.21 -6.88
C TRP A 40 4.39 12.65 -5.62
N PRO A 41 3.65 12.03 -4.68
CA PRO A 41 2.19 11.90 -4.62
C PRO A 41 1.49 13.12 -3.98
N LEU A 42 2.25 14.06 -3.41
CA LEU A 42 1.74 15.25 -2.73
C LEU A 42 2.53 16.49 -3.20
N PRO A 43 1.91 17.40 -3.98
CA PRO A 43 2.60 18.59 -4.48
C PRO A 43 3.15 19.46 -3.35
N GLY A 44 4.45 19.78 -3.42
CA GLY A 44 5.11 20.67 -2.45
C GLY A 44 5.39 20.05 -1.07
N VAL A 45 5.30 18.73 -0.96
CA VAL A 45 5.63 17.98 0.27
C VAL A 45 7.02 17.35 0.10
N SER A 46 7.89 17.55 1.09
CA SER A 46 9.25 16.98 1.08
C SER A 46 9.26 15.50 1.49
N TRP A 47 10.37 14.80 1.25
CA TRP A 47 10.53 13.43 1.77
C TRP A 47 10.44 13.38 3.30
N ASP A 48 11.02 14.36 3.99
CA ASP A 48 10.95 14.47 5.45
C ASP A 48 9.50 14.62 5.93
N ASP A 49 8.69 15.40 5.22
CA ASP A 49 7.26 15.52 5.53
C ASP A 49 6.54 14.19 5.34
N ILE A 50 6.87 13.41 4.31
CA ILE A 50 6.28 12.09 4.04
C ILE A 50 6.61 11.10 5.16
N LEU A 51 7.84 11.14 5.69
CA LEU A 51 8.24 10.32 6.83
C LEU A 51 7.46 10.64 8.13
N THR A 52 6.78 11.78 8.20
CA THR A 52 5.89 12.08 9.34
C THR A 52 4.53 11.38 9.25
N TYR A 53 4.14 10.88 8.07
CA TYR A 53 2.90 10.16 7.91
C TYR A 53 3.03 8.78 8.56
N ARG A 54 1.97 8.40 9.29
CA ARG A 54 1.88 7.05 9.84
C ARG A 54 1.62 6.06 8.71
N ASP A 55 2.52 5.12 8.51
CA ASP A 55 2.26 3.94 7.68
C ASP A 55 1.21 3.04 8.37
N LEU A 56 0.19 2.66 7.60
CA LEU A 56 -0.94 1.84 8.06
C LEU A 56 -1.06 0.52 7.27
N THR A 57 -0.14 0.25 6.36
CA THR A 57 -0.22 -0.86 5.41
C THR A 57 -0.38 -2.21 6.14
N GLU A 58 0.55 -2.52 7.05
CA GLU A 58 0.54 -3.79 7.79
C GLU A 58 -0.63 -3.90 8.79
N GLU A 59 -1.07 -2.78 9.37
CA GLU A 59 -2.22 -2.75 10.27
C GLU A 59 -3.51 -3.09 9.52
N ILE A 60 -3.75 -2.43 8.38
CA ILE A 60 -4.93 -2.69 7.54
C ILE A 60 -4.88 -4.12 7.00
N LEU A 61 -3.71 -4.56 6.52
CA LEU A 61 -3.51 -5.90 5.99
C LEU A 61 -3.86 -6.95 7.06
N SER A 62 -3.33 -6.81 8.26
CA SER A 62 -3.61 -7.72 9.39
C SER A 62 -5.10 -7.77 9.73
N VAL A 63 -5.79 -6.62 9.75
CA VAL A 63 -7.24 -6.58 10.02
C VAL A 63 -8.02 -7.33 8.95
N LEU A 64 -7.69 -7.13 7.68
CA LEU A 64 -8.42 -7.75 6.58
C LEU A 64 -8.14 -9.25 6.43
N ILE A 65 -6.92 -9.69 6.75
CA ILE A 65 -6.58 -11.13 6.84
C ILE A 65 -7.38 -11.77 7.97
N ASN A 66 -7.38 -11.17 9.17
CA ASN A 66 -8.13 -11.70 10.31
C ASN A 66 -9.64 -11.75 10.08
N LYS A 67 -10.17 -10.90 9.19
CA LYS A 67 -11.59 -10.89 8.77
C LYS A 67 -11.89 -11.88 7.64
N GLY A 68 -10.90 -12.59 7.10
CA GLY A 68 -11.09 -13.50 5.96
C GLY A 68 -11.47 -12.78 4.67
N ILE A 69 -11.01 -11.54 4.49
CA ILE A 69 -11.19 -10.77 3.26
C ILE A 69 -9.97 -10.95 2.37
N LEU A 70 -8.77 -10.83 2.96
CA LEU A 70 -7.50 -11.03 2.29
C LEU A 70 -6.81 -12.32 2.76
N ARG A 71 -5.93 -12.84 1.91
CA ARG A 71 -5.01 -13.94 2.22
C ARG A 71 -3.59 -13.51 1.86
N ASP A 72 -2.66 -13.76 2.77
CA ASP A 72 -1.23 -13.63 2.53
C ASP A 72 -0.67 -14.97 2.06
N ASN A 73 -0.15 -15.01 0.83
CA ASN A 73 0.50 -16.19 0.24
C ASN A 73 2.03 -16.15 0.39
N GLY A 74 2.55 -15.21 1.18
CA GLY A 74 3.98 -15.02 1.41
C GLY A 74 4.62 -14.06 0.42
N ILE A 75 5.91 -14.24 0.19
CA ILE A 75 6.72 -13.36 -0.67
C ILE A 75 6.58 -13.80 -2.13
N ARG A 76 6.14 -12.87 -2.99
CA ARG A 76 6.09 -13.05 -4.45
C ARG A 76 7.46 -12.88 -5.08
N TYR A 77 8.19 -11.86 -4.62
CA TYR A 77 9.49 -11.47 -5.12
C TYR A 77 10.28 -10.82 -3.98
N GLN A 78 11.57 -11.10 -3.92
CA GLN A 78 12.52 -10.47 -3.00
C GLN A 78 13.72 -10.05 -3.84
N ASP A 79 14.22 -8.84 -3.62
CA ASP A 79 15.41 -8.36 -4.31
C ASP A 79 16.64 -9.16 -3.83
N GLU A 80 17.49 -9.59 -4.77
CA GLU A 80 18.67 -10.39 -4.48
C GLU A 80 19.83 -9.55 -3.92
N GLU A 81 19.89 -8.27 -4.29
CA GLU A 81 20.90 -7.32 -3.86
C GLU A 81 20.49 -6.60 -2.56
N ASP A 82 19.18 -6.50 -2.30
CA ASP A 82 18.61 -5.94 -1.06
C ASP A 82 17.47 -6.81 -0.48
N PRO A 83 17.77 -7.78 0.41
CA PRO A 83 16.77 -8.67 0.98
C PRO A 83 15.68 -7.99 1.82
N GLU A 84 15.86 -6.73 2.21
CA GLU A 84 14.82 -5.97 2.93
C GLU A 84 13.69 -5.49 1.98
N VAL A 85 13.95 -5.46 0.67
CA VAL A 85 12.99 -5.07 -0.36
C VAL A 85 12.30 -6.31 -0.93
N TYR A 86 10.99 -6.39 -0.72
CA TYR A 86 10.19 -7.53 -1.19
C TYR A 86 8.75 -7.13 -1.52
N LEU A 87 8.12 -7.94 -2.37
CA LEU A 87 6.71 -7.84 -2.73
C LEU A 87 5.95 -9.04 -2.14
N LYS A 88 4.91 -8.77 -1.36
CA LYS A 88 4.00 -9.81 -0.86
C LYS A 88 2.97 -10.23 -1.93
N ASP A 89 2.62 -11.51 -1.95
CA ASP A 89 1.48 -12.01 -2.74
C ASP A 89 0.20 -11.99 -1.88
N ILE A 90 -0.49 -10.85 -1.91
CA ILE A 90 -1.77 -10.68 -1.20
C ILE A 90 -2.92 -10.86 -2.18
N LYS A 91 -3.88 -11.71 -1.82
CA LYS A 91 -5.09 -11.98 -2.62
C LYS A 91 -6.36 -11.62 -1.88
N ASN A 92 -7.36 -11.13 -2.60
CA ASN A 92 -8.72 -10.99 -2.08
C ASN A 92 -9.50 -12.28 -2.35
N ILE A 93 -9.98 -12.93 -1.31
CA ILE A 93 -10.65 -14.23 -1.36
C ILE A 93 -11.98 -14.17 -2.16
N TRP A 94 -12.61 -12.99 -2.23
CA TRP A 94 -13.93 -12.78 -2.82
C TRP A 94 -13.89 -12.28 -4.27
N ALA A 95 -12.70 -11.98 -4.79
CA ALA A 95 -12.50 -11.36 -6.09
C ALA A 95 -11.37 -12.04 -6.90
N GLU A 96 -11.10 -13.32 -6.61
CA GLU A 96 -10.26 -14.22 -7.41
C GLU A 96 -10.98 -14.69 -8.68
#